data_AF-A0A939HSX1-F1
#
_entry.id   AF-A0A939HSX1-F1
#
_cell.length_a   1.000
_cell.length_b   1.000
_cell.length_c   1.000
_cell.angle_alpha   90.00
_cell.angle_beta   90.00
_cell.angle_gamma   90.00
#
_symmetry.space_group_name_H-M   'P 1'
#
loop_
_entity.id
_entity.type
_entity.pdbx_description
1 polymer ?
#
loop_
_entity_poly.entity_id
_entity_poly.type
_entity_poly.pdbx_seq_one_letter_code
_entity_poly.pdbx_strand_id
1 'polypeptide(L)'
;MRRLVQEAFLRQNLTLKAVLELNTLDAFQGVVRQGELIALLPRSALMQARLDPTLAVRAIADSHQERISSPPLTREVVLVTTRDRLQIPPIAHFRQLVKALYPQFQPQLSAVS
;
A
#
# COMPACT_ATOMS: atom_id res chain seq x y z
N MET A 1 -1.81 -4.77 1.51
CA MET A 1 -1.49 -4.58 0.08
C MET A 1 -1.98 -5.73 -0.78
N ARG A 2 -1.60 -6.99 -0.50
CA ARG A 2 -2.01 -8.17 -1.29
C ARG A 2 -3.49 -8.23 -1.66
N ARG A 3 -4.38 -8.15 -0.67
CA ARG A 3 -5.84 -8.18 -0.88
C ARG A 3 -6.32 -7.08 -1.85
N LEU A 4 -5.79 -5.86 -1.72
CA LEU A 4 -6.16 -4.74 -2.59
C LEU A 4 -5.73 -4.98 -4.05
N VAL A 5 -4.54 -5.54 -4.27
CA VAL A 5 -4.07 -5.90 -5.61
C VAL A 5 -4.91 -7.05 -6.19
N GLN A 6 -5.20 -8.09 -5.41
CA GLN A 6 -6.05 -9.21 -5.85
C GLN A 6 -7.45 -8.74 -6.23
N GLU A 7 -8.09 -7.91 -5.40
CA GLU A 7 -9.40 -7.32 -5.71
C GLU A 7 -9.39 -6.48 -6.98
N ALA A 8 -8.33 -5.70 -7.21
CA ALA A 8 -8.19 -4.89 -8.43
C ALA A 8 -8.10 -5.76 -9.69
N PHE A 9 -7.35 -6.86 -9.65
CA PHE A 9 -7.26 -7.82 -10.77
C PHE A 9 -8.58 -8.55 -10.99
N LEU A 10 -9.22 -9.04 -9.91
CA LEU A 10 -10.51 -9.72 -9.98
C LEU A 10 -11.61 -8.84 -10.60
N ARG A 11 -11.66 -7.55 -10.25
CA ARG A 11 -12.62 -6.59 -10.82
C ARG A 11 -12.43 -6.36 -12.32
N GLN A 12 -11.24 -6.59 -12.84
CA GLN A 12 -10.92 -6.48 -14.26
C GLN A 12 -11.04 -7.83 -14.99
N ASN A 13 -11.56 -8.87 -14.33
CA ASN A 13 -11.56 -10.25 -14.82
C ASN A 13 -10.15 -10.75 -15.21
N LEU A 14 -9.11 -10.22 -14.56
CA LEU A 14 -7.72 -10.62 -14.75
C LEU A 14 -7.29 -11.59 -13.64
N THR A 15 -6.49 -12.58 -14.00
CA THR A 15 -5.86 -13.49 -13.03
C THR A 15 -4.50 -12.95 -12.63
N LEU A 16 -4.32 -12.65 -11.33
CA LEU A 16 -3.01 -12.30 -10.80
C LEU A 16 -2.12 -13.55 -10.75
N LYS A 17 -1.13 -13.64 -11.66
CA LYS A 17 -0.10 -14.68 -11.65
C LYS A 17 1.04 -14.30 -10.69
N ALA A 18 0.75 -14.32 -9.38
CA ALA A 18 1.76 -14.02 -8.36
C ALA A 18 2.76 -15.19 -8.24
N VAL A 19 4.02 -14.95 -8.60
CA VAL A 19 5.11 -15.94 -8.50
C VAL A 19 5.73 -15.96 -7.10
N LEU A 20 5.79 -14.80 -6.44
CA LEU A 20 6.45 -14.65 -5.14
C LEU A 20 5.77 -13.57 -4.29
N GLU A 21 5.61 -13.84 -3.00
CA GLU A 21 5.15 -12.86 -2.00
C GLU A 21 6.32 -12.52 -1.07
N LEU A 22 6.70 -11.24 -1.04
CA LEU A 22 7.83 -10.73 -0.26
C LEU A 22 7.35 -9.67 0.72
N ASN A 23 8.03 -9.57 1.87
CA ASN A 23 7.62 -8.69 2.97
C ASN A 23 8.57 -7.51 3.20
N THR A 24 9.72 -7.47 2.53
CA THR A 24 10.71 -6.41 2.66
C THR A 24 11.00 -5.80 1.30
N LEU A 25 11.20 -4.48 1.27
CA LEU A 25 11.49 -3.76 0.04
C LEU A 25 12.79 -4.25 -0.61
N ASP A 26 13.83 -4.53 0.18
CA ASP A 26 15.11 -5.01 -0.31
C ASP A 26 14.97 -6.36 -1.04
N ALA A 27 14.11 -7.26 -0.55
CA ALA A 27 13.85 -8.52 -1.22
C ALA A 27 13.15 -8.30 -2.57
N PHE A 28 12.18 -7.36 -2.65
CA PHE A 28 11.55 -7.00 -3.92
C PHE A 28 12.59 -6.48 -4.92
N GLN A 29 13.46 -5.57 -4.49
CA GLN A 29 14.51 -5.03 -5.35
C GLN A 29 15.48 -6.11 -5.82
N GLY A 30 15.93 -6.99 -4.92
CA GLY A 30 16.84 -8.08 -5.24
C GLY A 30 16.26 -9.05 -6.29
N VAL A 31 14.99 -9.43 -6.12
CA VAL A 31 14.32 -10.37 -7.05
C VAL A 31 14.05 -9.74 -8.41
N VAL A 32 13.69 -8.45 -8.46
CA VAL A 32 13.49 -7.74 -9.73
C VAL A 32 14.81 -7.56 -10.49
N ARG A 33 15.94 -7.36 -9.79
CA ARG A 33 17.26 -7.27 -10.44
C ARG A 33 17.73 -8.59 -11.04
N GLN A 34 17.42 -9.71 -10.38
CA GLN A 34 17.97 -11.03 -10.73
C GLN A 34 17.10 -11.84 -11.71
N GLY A 35 15.91 -11.35 -12.09
CA GLY A 35 15.00 -12.10 -12.97
C GLY A 35 14.04 -11.22 -13.78
N GLU A 36 13.19 -11.85 -14.58
CA GLU A 36 12.20 -11.18 -15.45
C GLU A 36 10.86 -10.89 -14.74
N LEU A 37 10.92 -10.49 -13.47
CA LEU A 37 9.72 -10.26 -12.64
C LEU A 37 9.42 -8.77 -12.50
N ILE A 38 8.14 -8.44 -12.42
CA ILE A 38 7.66 -7.08 -12.15
C ILE A 38 7.10 -7.05 -10.73
N ALA A 39 7.49 -6.04 -9.94
CA ALA A 39 6.94 -5.79 -8.62
C ALA A 39 5.94 -4.63 -8.63
N LEU A 40 4.84 -4.81 -7.91
CA LEU A 40 3.90 -3.73 -7.58
C LEU A 40 4.22 -3.23 -6.17
N LEU A 41 4.61 -1.96 -6.07
CA LEU A 41 5.05 -1.33 -4.82
C LEU A 41 4.20 -0.11 -4.47
N PRO A 42 3.98 0.17 -3.17
CA PRO A 42 3.37 1.43 -2.75
C PRO A 42 4.29 2.60 -3.11
N ARG A 43 3.70 3.79 -3.33
CA ARG A 43 4.42 4.99 -3.76
C ARG A 43 5.61 5.36 -2.86
N SER A 44 5.49 5.17 -1.54
CA SER A 44 6.58 5.43 -0.59
C SER A 44 7.81 4.55 -0.86
N ALA A 45 7.60 3.28 -1.20
CA ALA A 45 8.68 2.34 -1.50
C ALA A 45 9.34 2.61 -2.87
N LEU A 46 8.61 3.23 -3.80
CA LEU A 46 9.17 3.64 -5.10
C LEU A 46 10.22 4.75 -4.97
N MET A 47 10.18 5.56 -3.90
CA MET A 47 11.18 6.63 -3.69
C MET A 47 12.59 6.06 -3.59
N GLN A 48 12.76 4.94 -2.89
CA GLN A 48 14.05 4.26 -2.78
C GLN A 48 14.42 3.50 -4.05
N ALA A 49 13.45 2.87 -4.72
CA ALA A 49 13.71 2.17 -5.99
C ALA A 49 14.19 3.11 -7.11
N ARG A 50 13.78 4.39 -7.10
CA ARG A 50 14.24 5.41 -8.04
C ARG A 50 15.71 5.81 -7.88
N LEU A 51 16.30 5.55 -6.71
CA LEU A 51 17.72 5.83 -6.45
C LEU A 51 18.63 4.75 -7.05
N ASP A 52 18.06 3.64 -7.49
CA ASP A 52 18.79 2.51 -8.04
C ASP A 52 18.74 2.54 -9.57
N PRO A 53 19.88 2.78 -10.25
CA PRO A 53 19.92 2.91 -11.71
C PRO A 53 19.64 1.58 -12.44
N THR A 54 19.68 0.45 -11.72
CA THR A 54 19.40 -0.87 -12.32
C THR A 54 17.92 -1.20 -12.41
N LEU A 55 17.05 -0.35 -11.85
CA LEU A 55 15.60 -0.55 -11.82
C LEU A 55 14.87 0.50 -12.67
N ALA A 56 13.90 0.04 -13.45
CA ALA A 56 12.96 0.92 -14.14
C ALA A 56 11.65 1.02 -13.35
N VAL A 57 11.27 2.24 -12.98
CA VAL A 57 9.98 2.51 -12.31
C VAL A 57 8.99 3.07 -13.33
N ARG A 58 7.88 2.36 -13.54
CA ARG A 58 6.79 2.80 -14.41
C ARG A 58 5.52 3.02 -13.59
N ALA A 59 4.85 4.14 -13.83
CA ALA A 59 3.53 4.38 -13.27
C ALA A 59 2.50 3.43 -13.90
N ILE A 60 1.53 2.99 -13.12
CA ILE A 60 0.36 2.28 -13.66
C ILE A 60 -0.42 3.31 -14.47
N ALA A 61 -0.66 3.03 -15.75
CA ALA A 61 -1.37 3.95 -16.61
C ALA A 61 -2.79 4.16 -16.07
N ASP A 62 -3.22 5.42 -16.00
CA ASP A 62 -4.64 5.72 -15.84
C ASP A 62 -5.33 5.28 -17.12
N SER A 63 -6.17 4.24 -17.04
CA SER A 63 -6.95 3.78 -18.18
C SER A 63 -8.00 4.85 -18.51
N HIS A 64 -7.61 5.81 -19.35
CA HIS A 64 -8.46 6.89 -19.86
C HIS A 64 -9.71 6.39 -20.61
N GLN A 65 -9.82 5.09 -20.88
CA GLN A 65 -10.93 4.48 -21.64
C GLN A 65 -12.01 3.82 -20.79
N GLU A 66 -11.84 3.65 -19.47
CA GLU A 66 -12.89 3.07 -18.61
C GLU A 66 -12.95 3.77 -17.25
N ARG A 67 -13.47 5.00 -17.24
CA ARG A 67 -13.80 5.76 -16.01
C ARG A 67 -14.97 5.15 -15.21
N ILE A 68 -15.45 3.97 -15.58
CA ILE A 68 -16.55 3.28 -14.92
C ILE A 68 -15.97 1.99 -14.30
N SER A 69 -15.62 2.05 -13.01
CA SER A 69 -15.61 0.92 -12.05
C SER A 69 -14.29 0.44 -11.44
N SER A 70 -13.09 0.93 -11.81
CA SER A 70 -11.88 0.54 -11.07
C SER A 70 -11.59 1.54 -9.93
N PRO A 71 -11.76 1.15 -8.65
CA PRO A 71 -11.36 2.02 -7.55
C PRO A 71 -9.83 2.22 -7.59
N PRO A 72 -9.33 3.37 -7.11
CA PRO A 72 -7.90 3.62 -7.10
C PRO A 72 -7.19 2.55 -6.27
N LEU A 73 -5.99 2.12 -6.72
CA LEU A 73 -5.08 1.22 -6.00
C LEU A 73 -4.44 1.95 -4.79
N THR A 74 -5.26 2.61 -3.99
CA THR A 74 -4.84 3.50 -2.92
C THR A 74 -5.38 2.96 -1.61
N ARG A 75 -4.46 2.80 -0.65
CA ARG A 75 -4.81 2.53 0.73
C ARG A 75 -4.15 3.58 1.59
N GLU A 76 -4.96 4.42 2.21
CA GLU A 76 -4.48 5.40 3.18
C GLU A 76 -4.60 4.79 4.56
N VAL A 77 -3.47 4.76 5.29
CA VAL A 77 -3.39 4.30 6.66
C VAL A 77 -2.65 5.37 7.44
N VAL A 78 -3.34 5.96 8.42
CA VAL A 78 -2.82 7.08 9.21
C VAL A 78 -2.40 6.62 10.59
N LEU A 79 -3.21 5.78 11.21
CA LEU A 79 -2.89 5.13 12.47
C LEU A 79 -3.68 3.83 12.59
N VAL A 80 -3.00 2.75 12.99
CA VAL A 80 -3.64 1.49 13.39
C VAL A 80 -3.11 1.14 14.77
N THR A 81 -4.02 0.96 15.71
CA THR A 81 -3.72 0.52 17.06
C THR A 81 -4.94 -0.20 17.63
N THR A 82 -4.74 -0.98 18.68
CA THR A 82 -5.83 -1.70 19.35
C THR A 82 -6.41 -0.85 20.49
N ARG A 83 -7.62 -1.20 20.94
CA ARG A 83 -8.32 -0.43 22.00
C ARG A 83 -7.57 -0.48 23.34
N ASP A 84 -7.00 -1.63 23.68
CA ASP A 84 -6.17 -1.82 24.87
C ASP A 84 -4.91 -0.94 24.83
N ARG A 85 -4.23 -0.86 23.67
CA ARG A 85 -3.03 -0.02 23.50
C ARG A 85 -3.34 1.47 23.63
N LEU A 86 -4.57 1.91 23.37
CA LEU A 86 -4.98 3.31 23.60
C LEU A 86 -5.03 3.68 25.08
N GLN A 87 -5.00 2.72 26.00
CA GLN A 87 -4.92 3.00 27.43
C GLN A 87 -3.48 3.35 27.87
N ILE A 88 -2.47 3.03 27.05
CA ILE A 88 -1.07 3.34 27.33
C ILE A 88 -0.84 4.84 27.05
N PRO A 89 -0.44 5.67 28.04
CA PRO A 89 -0.46 7.13 27.89
C PRO A 89 0.36 7.67 26.70
N PRO A 90 1.59 7.18 26.43
CA PRO A 90 2.32 7.60 25.23
C PRO A 90 1.59 7.34 23.91
N ILE A 91 0.87 6.22 23.79
CA ILE A 91 0.14 5.85 22.57
C ILE A 91 -1.11 6.73 22.41
N ALA A 92 -1.81 7.01 23.51
CA ALA A 92 -2.95 7.93 23.52
C ALA A 92 -2.52 9.35 23.08
N HIS A 93 -1.41 9.83 23.63
CA HIS A 93 -0.86 11.14 23.28
C HIS A 93 -0.42 11.18 21.82
N PHE A 94 0.30 10.16 21.34
CA PHE A 94 0.68 10.06 19.94
C PHE A 94 -0.55 10.08 19.00
N ARG A 95 -1.63 9.38 19.36
CA ARG A 95 -2.90 9.45 18.61
C ARG A 95 -3.44 10.88 18.56
N GLN A 96 -3.37 11.64 19.65
CA GLN A 96 -3.81 13.04 19.65
C GLN A 96 -2.97 13.90 18.70
N LEU A 97 -1.63 13.73 18.71
CA LEU A 97 -0.72 14.43 17.79
C LEU A 97 -1.06 14.11 16.33
N VAL A 98 -1.25 12.84 16.01
CA VAL A 98 -1.62 12.41 14.64
C VAL A 98 -2.95 13.03 14.21
N LYS A 99 -3.97 13.07 15.09
CA LYS A 99 -5.26 13.71 14.79
C LYS A 99 -5.13 15.23 14.57
N ALA A 100 -4.24 15.90 15.28
CA ALA A 100 -4.00 17.33 15.12
C ALA A 100 -3.27 17.65 13.81
N LEU A 101 -2.29 16.84 13.43
CA LEU A 101 -1.48 17.03 12.21
C LEU A 101 -2.22 16.62 10.93
N TYR A 102 -3.18 15.69 11.03
CA TYR A 102 -3.91 15.16 9.89
C TYR A 102 -5.43 15.15 10.11
N PRO A 103 -6.07 16.34 10.23
CA PRO A 103 -7.49 16.47 10.58
C PRO A 103 -8.44 15.86 9.53
N GLN A 104 -8.02 15.78 8.27
CA GLN A 104 -8.79 15.17 7.17
C GLN A 104 -8.99 13.66 7.33
N PHE A 105 -8.20 13.00 8.17
CA PHE A 105 -8.29 11.56 8.37
C PHE A 105 -8.99 11.24 9.68
N GLN A 106 -10.32 11.28 9.64
CA GLN A 106 -11.14 10.86 10.77
C GLN A 106 -11.07 9.33 10.93
N PRO A 107 -10.80 8.83 12.15
CA PRO A 107 -10.64 7.41 12.38
C PRO A 107 -11.97 6.68 12.14
N GLN A 108 -12.01 5.81 11.13
CA GLN A 108 -13.04 4.78 11.04
C GLN A 108 -12.79 3.78 12.17
N LEU A 109 -13.63 3.81 13.21
CA LEU A 109 -13.68 2.76 14.22
C LEU A 109 -14.31 1.52 13.58
N SER A 110 -13.50 0.75 12.85
CA SER A 110 -13.88 -0.61 12.49
C SER A 110 -13.77 -1.46 13.77
N ALA A 111 -14.90 -1.68 14.42
CA ALA A 111 -15.02 -2.75 15.40
C ALA A 111 -14.82 -4.06 14.62
N VAL A 112 -13.70 -4.73 14.85
CA VAL A 112 -13.56 -6.13 14.48
C VAL A 112 -14.40 -6.89 15.50
N SER A 113 -15.63 -7.24 15.12
CA SER A 113 -16.51 -8.16 15.85
C SER A 113 -15.99 -9.58 15.76
#